data_AF-A0A6P3WQ33-F1
#
_entry.id   AF-A0A6P3WQ33-F1
#
_cell.length_a   1.000
_cell.length_b   1.000
_cell.length_c   1.000
_cell.angle_alpha   90.00
_cell.angle_beta   90.00
_cell.angle_gamma   90.00
#
_symmetry.space_group_name_H-M   'P 1'
#
loop_
_entity.id
_entity.type
_entity.pdbx_description
1 polymer ?
#
loop_
_entity_poly.entity_id
_entity_poly.type
_entity_poly.pdbx_seq_one_letter_code
_entity_poly.pdbx_strand_id
1 'polypeptide(L)'
;MILPALRLLALLTVALGMPLSSEVTEKKDPAKRETKKDTLRLVTVVMRHGDRAPADTYPNDPYIKDPMEPYGWGQLTNEGRRNQYNQGLFLRECYNNFLGPSYSPNIFHLQSTFVDRAKMSAQLEAAGLWKPNKEQLFKSDLPWQPVTLFYQKQSEDTLMLVWNTCPKYTQLRSSVNDLPEVRKVYENNKLLFEELTALTGMPITDADGVSSLYATLAAEKGMNLSQPEWTMDYYPDKLIPLTLYSLQFNTHNDDFRRLKGGPMVKKIIDDMLAKREGTLRPEERKMFMFVGHDNTVVDLLNTIYIWHNQLPHYNIMIMIELHEDEYEWNVQIFLRNTTAHEPYPLTIPGCTTVCPLDQFVEILKPVTPDNWEEECKVDGNYVTPSAPLP
;
A
#
# COMPACT_ATOMS: atom_id res chain seq x y z
N MET A 1 -32.11 -62.16 -37.95
CA MET A 1 -32.92 -61.49 -38.99
C MET A 1 -32.28 -60.15 -39.31
N ILE A 2 -31.68 -60.07 -40.50
CA ILE A 2 -31.68 -58.94 -41.47
C ILE A 2 -31.27 -57.53 -40.95
N LEU A 3 -30.06 -57.09 -41.33
CA LEU A 3 -29.75 -55.73 -41.85
C LEU A 3 -30.25 -55.64 -43.32
N PRO A 4 -30.51 -54.48 -44.01
CA PRO A 4 -29.69 -53.23 -43.98
C PRO A 4 -30.40 -51.88 -44.39
N ALA A 5 -29.56 -50.83 -44.55
CA ALA A 5 -29.52 -49.80 -45.64
C ALA A 5 -30.38 -48.49 -45.64
N LEU A 6 -29.68 -47.37 -45.40
CA LEU A 6 -29.34 -46.25 -46.32
C LEU A 6 -30.39 -45.69 -47.33
N ARG A 7 -30.66 -44.37 -47.30
CA ARG A 7 -30.81 -43.41 -48.46
C ARG A 7 -30.76 -41.96 -47.93
N LEU A 8 -29.69 -41.17 -48.12
CA LEU A 8 -29.38 -40.29 -49.27
C LEU A 8 -30.59 -39.51 -49.85
N LEU A 9 -30.62 -38.20 -49.65
CA LEU A 9 -31.27 -37.25 -50.56
C LEU A 9 -30.26 -36.19 -50.98
N ALA A 10 -29.96 -36.17 -52.27
CA ALA A 10 -29.23 -35.13 -52.95
C ALA A 10 -30.22 -34.07 -53.44
N LEU A 11 -29.86 -32.79 -53.35
CA LEU A 11 -30.47 -31.71 -54.13
C LEU A 11 -29.33 -30.87 -54.70
N LEU A 12 -29.29 -30.86 -56.03
CA LEU A 12 -28.29 -30.26 -56.89
C LEU A 12 -29.05 -29.29 -57.78
N THR A 13 -28.84 -27.99 -57.62
CA THR A 13 -29.23 -26.98 -58.62
C THR A 13 -28.14 -25.93 -58.78
N VAL A 14 -27.28 -26.24 -59.75
CA VAL A 14 -26.74 -25.43 -60.86
C VAL A 14 -26.43 -23.94 -60.66
N ALA A 15 -25.18 -23.65 -61.04
CA ALA A 15 -24.44 -22.40 -61.11
C ALA A 15 -24.93 -21.34 -62.10
N LEU A 16 -24.55 -20.09 -61.81
CA LEU A 16 -24.08 -19.01 -62.69
C LEU A 16 -23.23 -18.09 -61.77
N GLY A 17 -22.03 -17.58 -62.02
CA GLY A 17 -21.13 -17.55 -63.17
C GLY A 17 -20.17 -16.35 -62.95
N MET A 18 -18.89 -16.64 -62.69
CA MET A 18 -17.69 -15.84 -63.01
C MET A 18 -17.31 -14.54 -62.21
N PRO A 19 -15.99 -14.18 -62.19
CA PRO A 19 -15.26 -13.77 -60.99
C PRO A 19 -14.85 -12.28 -60.97
N LEU A 20 -14.59 -11.73 -59.78
CA LEU A 20 -13.78 -10.52 -59.64
C LEU A 20 -12.77 -10.65 -58.48
N SER A 21 -11.50 -10.55 -58.86
CA SER A 21 -10.39 -10.17 -57.99
C SER A 21 -10.64 -8.77 -57.43
N SER A 22 -10.37 -8.58 -56.14
CA SER A 22 -10.03 -7.25 -55.62
C SER A 22 -8.97 -7.40 -54.53
N GLU A 23 -7.79 -6.90 -54.85
CA GLU A 23 -6.73 -6.54 -53.92
C GLU A 23 -7.32 -5.83 -52.70
N VAL A 24 -7.15 -6.43 -51.51
CA VAL A 24 -7.25 -5.67 -50.27
C VAL A 24 -5.90 -5.02 -50.07
N THR A 25 -5.85 -3.78 -50.54
CA THR A 25 -4.82 -2.78 -50.32
C THR A 25 -4.41 -2.73 -48.85
N GLU A 26 -3.10 -2.83 -48.59
CA GLU A 26 -2.48 -2.31 -47.38
C GLU A 26 -2.85 -0.83 -47.25
N LYS A 27 -3.86 -0.53 -46.43
CA LYS A 27 -3.94 0.80 -45.82
C LYS A 27 -2.90 0.85 -44.71
N LYS A 28 -1.72 1.38 -45.06
CA LYS A 28 -0.88 2.09 -44.10
C LYS A 28 -1.73 3.22 -43.53
N ASP A 29 -2.24 3.04 -42.32
CA ASP A 29 -2.63 4.18 -41.50
C ASP A 29 -1.33 4.84 -41.00
N PRO A 30 -0.99 6.07 -41.40
CA PRO A 30 0.00 6.86 -40.71
C PRO A 30 -0.70 7.49 -39.51
N ALA A 31 -1.32 6.68 -38.65
CA ALA A 31 -1.75 7.13 -37.36
C ALA A 31 -0.47 7.38 -36.58
N LYS A 32 -0.14 8.66 -36.47
CA LYS A 32 0.85 9.26 -35.57
C LYS A 32 1.17 8.28 -34.44
N ARG A 33 2.41 7.82 -34.43
CA ARG A 33 3.09 7.47 -33.18
C ARG A 33 2.95 8.73 -32.33
N GLU A 34 1.89 8.84 -31.55
CA GLU A 34 1.84 9.80 -30.45
C GLU A 34 3.08 9.45 -29.64
N THR A 35 4.11 10.27 -29.81
CA THR A 35 5.24 10.29 -28.92
C THR A 35 4.63 10.49 -27.55
N LYS A 36 4.55 9.40 -26.77
CA LYS A 36 4.07 9.40 -25.39
C LYS A 36 4.77 10.59 -24.72
N LYS A 37 4.05 11.69 -24.49
CA LYS A 37 4.67 12.93 -24.02
C LYS A 37 5.33 12.59 -22.69
N ASP A 38 6.62 12.92 -22.56
CA ASP A 38 7.35 12.70 -21.31
C ASP A 38 6.98 13.79 -20.30
N THR A 39 5.83 13.59 -19.66
CA THR A 39 5.23 14.57 -18.74
C THR A 39 5.58 14.28 -17.29
N LEU A 40 6.07 13.09 -16.95
CA LEU A 40 6.35 12.72 -15.56
C LEU A 40 7.51 13.54 -14.98
N ARG A 41 7.35 14.06 -13.75
CA ARG A 41 8.33 14.94 -13.08
C ARG A 41 8.72 14.48 -11.69
N LEU A 42 7.82 13.83 -10.96
CA LEU A 42 8.09 13.29 -9.61
C LEU A 42 7.16 12.11 -9.34
N VAL A 43 7.65 11.11 -8.62
CA VAL A 43 6.86 9.96 -8.15
C VAL A 43 7.04 9.82 -6.64
N THR A 44 5.93 9.69 -5.91
CA THR A 44 5.94 9.23 -4.53
C THR A 44 5.31 7.85 -4.45
N VAL A 45 6.03 6.89 -3.88
CA VAL A 45 5.55 5.53 -3.63
C VAL A 45 5.39 5.32 -2.13
N VAL A 46 4.25 4.81 -1.70
CA VAL A 46 3.99 4.43 -0.30
C VAL A 46 3.47 3.01 -0.27
N MET A 47 4.08 2.14 0.53
CA MET A 47 3.75 0.71 0.51
C MET A 47 3.81 0.04 1.87
N ARG A 48 3.07 -1.07 1.98
CA ARG A 48 3.17 -2.02 3.10
C ARG A 48 4.34 -2.97 2.86
N HIS A 49 5.03 -3.35 3.93
CA HIS A 49 6.00 -4.44 3.93
C HIS A 49 5.43 -5.76 3.37
N GLY A 50 6.32 -6.71 3.04
CA GLY A 50 5.93 -8.01 2.52
C GLY A 50 5.36 -8.95 3.58
N ASP A 51 4.99 -10.15 3.15
CA ASP A 51 4.55 -11.25 4.01
C ASP A 51 5.55 -11.53 5.13
N ARG A 52 5.02 -11.73 6.33
CA ARG A 52 5.80 -11.89 7.56
C ARG A 52 5.29 -13.04 8.40
N ALA A 53 6.15 -13.51 9.29
CA ALA A 53 5.71 -14.29 10.44
C ALA A 53 4.77 -13.47 11.34
N PRO A 54 3.94 -14.12 12.18
CA PRO A 54 3.16 -13.44 13.21
C PRO A 54 4.05 -12.53 14.05
N ALA A 55 3.56 -11.34 14.40
CA ALA A 55 4.32 -10.36 15.19
C ALA A 55 4.14 -10.56 16.69
N ASP A 56 2.97 -11.07 17.09
CA ASP A 56 2.63 -11.53 18.41
C ASP A 56 1.74 -12.78 18.30
N THR A 57 1.26 -13.28 19.45
CA THR A 57 0.26 -14.32 19.51
C THR A 57 -0.56 -14.27 20.80
N TYR A 58 -1.50 -15.20 20.97
CA TYR A 58 -2.43 -15.32 22.09
C TYR A 58 -2.14 -16.56 22.97
N PRO A 59 -2.53 -16.56 24.27
CA PRO A 59 -2.19 -17.62 25.23
C PRO A 59 -2.51 -19.06 24.81
N ASN A 60 -3.62 -19.28 24.11
CA ASN A 60 -4.06 -20.60 23.67
C ASN A 60 -3.60 -20.97 22.26
N ASP A 61 -2.74 -20.16 21.62
CA ASP A 61 -2.19 -20.49 20.31
C ASP A 61 -1.27 -21.72 20.42
N PRO A 62 -1.46 -22.80 19.62
CA PRO A 62 -0.53 -23.91 19.56
C PRO A 62 0.92 -23.50 19.25
N TYR A 63 1.14 -22.35 18.60
CA TYR A 63 2.47 -21.86 18.23
C TYR A 63 3.09 -20.88 19.23
N ILE A 64 2.50 -20.68 20.42
CA ILE A 64 3.01 -19.73 21.43
C ILE A 64 4.47 -19.95 21.86
N LYS A 65 4.99 -21.18 21.71
CA LYS A 65 6.40 -21.53 22.00
C LYS A 65 7.25 -21.77 20.75
N ASP A 66 6.66 -21.62 19.57
CA ASP A 66 7.38 -21.81 18.32
C ASP A 66 8.27 -20.57 18.06
N PRO A 67 9.56 -20.77 17.72
CA PRO A 67 10.48 -19.67 17.46
C PRO A 67 10.22 -18.93 16.12
N MET A 68 9.28 -19.39 15.28
CA MET A 68 9.02 -18.92 13.92
C MET A 68 10.24 -19.08 12.99
N GLU A 69 11.03 -20.13 13.19
CA GLU A 69 12.22 -20.42 12.37
C GLU A 69 11.83 -20.68 10.90
N PRO A 70 12.66 -20.26 9.93
CA PRO A 70 13.97 -19.62 10.06
C PRO A 70 13.91 -18.09 10.17
N TYR A 71 12.74 -17.50 10.42
CA TYR A 71 12.52 -16.06 10.27
C TYR A 71 12.57 -15.32 11.61
N GLY A 72 11.97 -15.88 12.66
CA GLY A 72 11.68 -15.18 13.91
C GLY A 72 10.37 -14.38 13.85
N TRP A 73 9.81 -14.07 15.02
CA TRP A 73 8.56 -13.32 15.17
C TRP A 73 8.63 -11.95 14.48
N GLY A 74 7.58 -11.64 13.71
CA GLY A 74 7.40 -10.37 13.02
C GLY A 74 8.35 -10.11 11.85
N GLN A 75 9.19 -11.08 11.46
CA GLN A 75 10.17 -10.95 10.38
C GLN A 75 9.62 -11.39 9.02
N LEU A 76 10.19 -10.88 7.94
CA LEU A 76 9.78 -11.24 6.58
C LEU A 76 10.05 -12.72 6.28
N THR A 77 9.04 -13.39 5.74
CA THR A 77 9.15 -14.75 5.19
C THR A 77 9.84 -14.70 3.82
N ASN A 78 10.24 -15.85 3.29
CA ASN A 78 10.78 -15.93 1.92
C ASN A 78 9.77 -15.50 0.85
N GLU A 79 8.47 -15.69 1.09
CA GLU A 79 7.42 -15.18 0.21
C GLU A 79 7.41 -13.65 0.20
N GLY A 80 7.38 -13.03 1.38
CA GLY A 80 7.41 -11.57 1.50
C GLY A 80 8.68 -10.98 0.89
N ARG A 81 9.83 -11.65 1.05
CA ARG A 81 11.09 -11.23 0.43
C ARG A 81 11.01 -11.22 -1.09
N ARG A 82 10.47 -12.28 -1.70
CA ARG A 82 10.31 -12.39 -3.16
C ARG A 82 9.30 -11.38 -3.68
N ASN A 83 8.18 -11.20 -2.99
CA ASN A 83 7.12 -10.29 -3.40
C ASN A 83 7.61 -8.82 -3.41
N GLN A 84 8.38 -8.41 -2.40
CA GLN A 84 9.00 -7.08 -2.34
C GLN A 84 10.06 -6.89 -3.45
N TYR A 85 10.93 -7.89 -3.67
CA TYR A 85 11.89 -7.81 -4.78
C TYR A 85 11.20 -7.67 -6.14
N ASN A 86 10.14 -8.45 -6.38
CA ASN A 86 9.37 -8.41 -7.62
C ASN A 86 8.59 -7.09 -7.79
N GLN A 87 8.14 -6.48 -6.69
CA GLN A 87 7.51 -5.17 -6.73
C GLN A 87 8.53 -4.07 -7.09
N GLY A 88 9.78 -4.19 -6.64
CA GLY A 88 10.87 -3.33 -7.10
C GLY A 88 11.16 -3.48 -8.60
N LEU A 89 11.09 -4.71 -9.13
CA LEU A 89 11.18 -4.96 -10.58
C LEU A 89 10.02 -4.32 -11.35
N PHE A 90 8.80 -4.46 -10.84
CA PHE A 90 7.61 -3.82 -11.43
C PHE A 90 7.78 -2.30 -11.50
N LEU A 91 8.20 -1.65 -10.40
CA LEU A 91 8.47 -0.21 -10.39
C LEU A 91 9.59 0.16 -11.38
N ARG A 92 10.60 -0.71 -11.54
CA ARG A 92 11.63 -0.51 -12.56
C ARG A 92 11.04 -0.51 -13.96
N GLU A 93 10.14 -1.45 -14.26
CA GLU A 93 9.47 -1.51 -15.57
C GLU A 93 8.60 -0.27 -15.82
N CYS A 94 7.83 0.18 -14.82
CA CYS A 94 7.00 1.39 -14.92
C CYS A 94 7.83 2.65 -15.18
N TYR A 95 8.95 2.81 -14.45
CA TYR A 95 9.68 4.08 -14.39
C TYR A 95 11.09 4.02 -15.00
N ASN A 96 11.45 2.98 -15.77
CA ASN A 96 12.81 2.77 -16.28
C ASN A 96 13.38 4.01 -16.99
N ASN A 97 12.60 4.56 -17.92
CA ASN A 97 13.04 5.71 -18.73
C ASN A 97 13.14 6.97 -17.88
N PHE A 98 12.18 7.16 -16.97
CA PHE A 98 12.13 8.31 -16.08
C PHE A 98 13.31 8.31 -15.09
N LEU A 99 13.59 7.18 -14.43
CA LEU A 99 14.64 7.05 -13.42
C LEU A 99 16.05 7.01 -14.02
N GLY A 100 16.20 6.52 -15.26
CA GLY A 100 17.50 6.37 -15.91
C GLY A 100 18.26 5.10 -15.50
N PRO A 101 19.46 4.86 -16.05
CA PRO A 101 20.16 3.57 -15.96
C PRO A 101 21.01 3.38 -14.70
N SER A 102 21.23 4.43 -13.91
CA SER A 102 22.16 4.42 -12.77
C SER A 102 21.46 4.90 -11.51
N TYR A 103 21.71 4.21 -10.40
CA TYR A 103 21.31 4.68 -9.08
C TYR A 103 22.06 5.96 -8.71
N SER A 104 21.36 6.91 -8.09
CA SER A 104 21.96 8.04 -7.39
C SER A 104 21.12 8.38 -6.16
N PRO A 105 21.73 8.65 -5.00
CA PRO A 105 21.00 9.13 -3.82
C PRO A 105 20.32 10.49 -4.05
N ASN A 106 20.76 11.26 -5.05
CA ASN A 106 20.07 12.49 -5.43
C ASN A 106 18.77 12.21 -6.18
N ILE A 107 18.73 11.16 -7.00
CA ILE A 107 17.57 10.79 -7.82
C ILE A 107 16.50 10.07 -6.98
N PHE A 108 16.92 9.21 -6.05
CA PHE A 108 16.03 8.32 -5.30
C PHE A 108 16.21 8.44 -3.80
N HIS A 109 15.10 8.64 -3.08
CA HIS A 109 15.05 8.57 -1.62
C HIS A 109 14.20 7.42 -1.17
N LEU A 110 14.78 6.63 -0.29
CA LEU A 110 14.15 5.47 0.31
C LEU A 110 14.10 5.66 1.81
N GLN A 111 12.89 5.60 2.37
CA GLN A 111 12.67 5.67 3.80
C GLN A 111 11.75 4.53 4.23
N SER A 112 12.10 3.89 5.34
CA SER A 112 11.21 2.94 6.00
C SER A 112 10.85 3.41 7.40
N THR A 113 9.89 2.73 8.03
CA THR A 113 9.76 2.79 9.49
C THR A 113 10.96 2.11 10.16
N PHE A 114 11.12 2.31 11.47
CA PHE A 114 12.20 1.72 12.25
C PHE A 114 12.11 0.18 12.39
N VAL A 115 11.04 -0.45 11.91
CA VAL A 115 10.76 -1.87 12.11
C VAL A 115 11.49 -2.72 11.09
N ASP A 116 12.11 -3.82 11.52
CA ASP A 116 13.05 -4.58 10.67
C ASP A 116 12.42 -5.14 9.40
N ARG A 117 11.19 -5.66 9.46
CA ARG A 117 10.47 -6.10 8.25
C ARG A 117 10.25 -5.00 7.21
N ALA A 118 10.08 -3.75 7.65
CA ALA A 118 9.93 -2.61 6.74
C ALA A 118 11.29 -2.20 6.14
N LYS A 119 12.37 -2.21 6.94
CA LYS A 119 13.74 -1.98 6.44
C LYS A 119 14.14 -3.06 5.42
N MET A 120 13.90 -4.34 5.72
CA MET A 120 14.19 -5.45 4.82
C MET A 120 13.40 -5.33 3.52
N SER A 121 12.11 -4.98 3.61
CA SER A 121 11.25 -4.72 2.44
C SER A 121 11.83 -3.61 1.57
N ALA A 122 12.18 -2.47 2.17
CA ALA A 122 12.80 -1.34 1.47
C ALA A 122 14.10 -1.71 0.75
N GLN A 123 14.96 -2.52 1.39
CA GLN A 123 16.19 -3.01 0.78
C GLN A 123 15.94 -3.91 -0.44
N LEU A 124 14.88 -4.73 -0.40
CA LEU A 124 14.50 -5.62 -1.50
C LEU A 124 13.87 -4.86 -2.66
N GLU A 125 13.01 -3.88 -2.38
CA GLU A 125 12.48 -2.94 -3.37
C GLU A 125 13.63 -2.24 -4.12
N ALA A 126 14.59 -1.70 -3.36
CA ALA A 126 15.77 -1.08 -3.93
C ALA A 126 16.62 -2.05 -4.77
N ALA A 127 16.76 -3.29 -4.33
CA ALA A 127 17.50 -4.32 -5.07
C ALA A 127 16.82 -4.70 -6.40
N GLY A 128 15.49 -4.68 -6.47
CA GLY A 128 14.73 -4.85 -7.70
C GLY A 128 14.82 -3.61 -8.60
N LEU A 129 14.65 -2.43 -8.01
CA LEU A 129 14.58 -1.15 -8.71
C LEU A 129 15.92 -0.71 -9.30
N TRP A 130 17.03 -0.96 -8.60
CA TRP A 130 18.36 -0.44 -8.91
C TRP A 130 19.39 -1.54 -9.12
N LYS A 131 19.15 -2.43 -10.08
CA LYS A 131 20.19 -3.38 -10.53
C LYS A 131 21.44 -2.62 -11.02
N PRO A 132 22.65 -3.00 -10.57
CA PRO A 132 23.87 -2.30 -10.96
C PRO A 132 24.14 -2.46 -12.45
N ASN A 133 24.47 -1.34 -13.10
CA ASN A 133 25.08 -1.37 -14.43
C ASN A 133 26.60 -1.67 -14.32
N LYS A 134 27.30 -1.70 -15.46
CA LYS A 134 28.73 -2.04 -15.51
C LYS A 134 29.62 -1.15 -14.63
N GLU A 135 29.25 0.12 -14.44
CA GLU A 135 30.03 1.08 -13.65
C GLU A 135 29.73 0.98 -12.15
N GLN A 136 28.49 0.61 -11.79
CA GLN A 136 28.04 0.46 -10.40
C GLN A 136 28.21 -0.96 -9.84
N LEU A 137 28.57 -1.93 -10.69
CA LEU A 137 28.83 -3.30 -10.29
C LEU A 137 30.17 -3.39 -9.56
N PHE A 138 30.13 -3.50 -8.24
CA PHE A 138 31.34 -3.63 -7.41
C PHE A 138 31.83 -5.08 -7.26
N LYS A 139 30.97 -6.07 -7.52
CA LYS A 139 31.27 -7.50 -7.43
C LYS A 139 30.51 -8.28 -8.51
N SER A 140 31.22 -9.03 -9.35
CA SER A 140 30.67 -9.62 -10.59
C SER A 140 29.64 -10.74 -10.37
N ASP A 141 29.78 -11.50 -9.30
CA ASP A 141 28.89 -12.59 -8.88
C ASP A 141 27.76 -12.12 -7.94
N LEU A 142 27.62 -10.81 -7.73
CA LEU A 142 26.59 -10.21 -6.89
C LEU A 142 25.90 -9.06 -7.64
N PRO A 143 24.81 -9.32 -8.39
CA PRO A 143 24.07 -8.30 -9.14
C PRO A 143 23.18 -7.44 -8.23
N TRP A 144 23.79 -6.85 -7.21
CA TRP A 144 23.20 -5.99 -6.19
C TRP A 144 24.14 -4.81 -5.93
N GLN A 145 23.58 -3.67 -5.53
CA GLN A 145 24.34 -2.52 -5.06
C GLN A 145 23.68 -1.91 -3.82
N PRO A 146 24.46 -1.28 -2.92
CA PRO A 146 23.90 -0.58 -1.78
C PRO A 146 23.10 0.65 -2.22
N VAL A 147 21.94 0.84 -1.60
CA VAL A 147 21.09 2.02 -1.75
C VAL A 147 20.85 2.60 -0.36
N THR A 148 20.95 3.92 -0.23
CA THR A 148 20.75 4.61 1.05
C THR A 148 19.33 4.41 1.56
N LEU A 149 19.19 3.92 2.79
CA LEU A 149 17.93 3.73 3.50
C LEU A 149 17.87 4.65 4.72
N PHE A 150 16.84 5.50 4.78
CA PHE A 150 16.54 6.35 5.92
C PHE A 150 15.45 5.74 6.81
N TYR A 151 15.48 6.03 8.10
CA TYR A 151 14.37 5.77 9.02
C TYR A 151 14.48 6.73 10.22
N GLN A 152 13.35 7.03 10.85
CA GLN A 152 13.30 7.68 12.16
C GLN A 152 13.14 6.59 13.23
N LYS A 153 13.61 6.82 14.46
CA LYS A 153 13.29 5.90 15.57
C LYS A 153 11.79 5.97 15.84
N GLN A 154 11.20 4.90 16.39
CA GLN A 154 9.75 4.85 16.67
C GLN A 154 9.22 6.07 17.43
N SER A 155 9.89 6.45 18.52
CA SER A 155 9.49 7.56 19.38
C SER A 155 9.69 8.95 18.74
N GLU A 156 10.41 8.99 17.63
CA GLU A 156 10.79 10.20 16.89
C GLU A 156 10.12 10.22 15.50
N ASP A 157 9.28 9.23 15.17
CA ASP A 157 8.65 9.12 13.86
C ASP A 157 7.54 10.16 13.72
N THR A 158 7.73 11.09 12.79
CA THR A 158 6.80 12.20 12.54
C THR A 158 5.93 11.98 11.31
N LEU A 159 6.05 10.83 10.65
CA LEU A 159 5.52 10.64 9.30
C LEU A 159 4.67 9.37 9.14
N MET A 160 5.15 8.21 9.58
CA MET A 160 4.52 6.91 9.34
C MET A 160 4.02 6.25 10.63
N LEU A 161 4.77 6.38 11.74
CA LEU A 161 4.44 5.81 13.05
C LEU A 161 4.18 6.88 14.12
N VAL A 162 3.58 8.00 13.70
CA VAL A 162 3.16 9.09 14.59
C VAL A 162 2.43 8.56 15.83
N TRP A 163 3.02 8.83 16.99
CA TRP A 163 2.48 8.55 18.32
C TRP A 163 3.08 9.55 19.33
N ASN A 164 4.28 9.27 19.85
CA ASN A 164 4.97 10.11 20.84
C ASN A 164 5.23 11.54 20.36
N THR A 165 5.48 11.70 19.07
CA THR A 165 5.74 12.98 18.40
C THR A 165 4.51 13.88 18.33
N CYS A 166 3.30 13.33 18.54
CA CYS A 166 2.06 14.09 18.59
C CYS A 166 1.18 13.68 19.79
N PRO A 167 1.38 14.30 20.97
CA PRO A 167 0.58 14.04 22.16
C PRO A 167 -0.92 14.26 21.95
N LYS A 168 -1.33 15.29 21.22
CA LYS A 168 -2.76 15.56 20.93
C LYS A 168 -3.39 14.44 20.10
N TYR A 169 -2.72 13.97 19.06
CA TYR A 169 -3.18 12.81 18.30
C TYR A 169 -3.29 11.58 19.19
N THR A 170 -2.28 11.33 20.03
CA THR A 170 -2.30 10.18 20.95
C THR A 170 -3.50 10.24 21.90
N GLN A 171 -3.83 11.43 22.41
CA GLN A 171 -5.03 11.64 23.22
C GLN A 171 -6.32 11.32 22.44
N LEU A 172 -6.45 11.85 21.22
CA LEU A 172 -7.59 11.58 20.34
C LEU A 172 -7.74 10.08 20.05
N ARG A 173 -6.66 9.43 19.61
CA ARG A 173 -6.65 8.00 19.28
C ARG A 173 -6.91 7.12 20.49
N SER A 174 -6.46 7.51 21.68
CA SER A 174 -6.76 6.80 22.92
C SER A 174 -8.24 6.93 23.32
N SER A 175 -8.91 8.02 22.94
CA SER A 175 -10.32 8.27 23.26
C SER A 175 -11.31 7.68 22.26
N VAL A 176 -10.84 7.13 21.13
CA VAL A 176 -11.72 6.64 20.06
C VAL A 176 -12.70 5.56 20.54
N ASN A 177 -12.26 4.68 21.44
CA ASN A 177 -13.08 3.61 22.01
C ASN A 177 -14.21 4.14 22.91
N ASP A 178 -14.13 5.39 23.36
CA ASP A 178 -15.14 6.02 24.21
C ASP A 178 -16.25 6.71 23.42
N LEU A 179 -16.12 6.81 22.10
CA LEU A 179 -17.12 7.44 21.25
C LEU A 179 -18.44 6.66 21.26
N PRO A 180 -19.61 7.31 21.33
CA PRO A 180 -20.91 6.64 21.42
C PRO A 180 -21.16 5.65 20.28
N GLU A 181 -20.77 6.01 19.05
CA GLU A 181 -20.91 5.15 17.88
C GLU A 181 -20.01 3.91 17.94
N VAL A 182 -18.79 4.04 18.49
CA VAL A 182 -17.84 2.93 18.66
C VAL A 182 -18.32 2.00 19.76
N ARG A 183 -18.74 2.55 20.91
CA ARG A 183 -19.33 1.76 22.00
C ARG A 183 -20.55 0.96 21.56
N LYS A 184 -21.40 1.54 20.72
CA LYS A 184 -22.56 0.83 20.14
C LYS A 184 -22.12 -0.35 19.26
N VAL A 185 -21.06 -0.21 18.47
CA VAL A 185 -20.48 -1.32 17.70
C VAL A 185 -20.00 -2.42 18.66
N TYR A 186 -19.37 -2.06 19.77
CA TYR A 186 -18.88 -3.03 20.75
C TYR A 186 -20.01 -3.74 21.50
N GLU A 187 -21.06 -3.02 21.89
CA GLU A 187 -22.26 -3.61 22.49
C GLU A 187 -22.90 -4.64 21.55
N ASN A 188 -22.98 -4.33 20.25
CA ASN A 188 -23.53 -5.24 19.25
C ASN A 188 -22.64 -6.49 19.01
N ASN A 189 -21.34 -6.42 19.32
CA ASN A 189 -20.38 -7.51 19.13
C ASN A 189 -19.95 -8.17 20.45
N LYS A 190 -20.65 -7.88 21.56
CA LYS A 190 -20.27 -8.36 22.90
C LYS A 190 -20.11 -9.88 22.97
N LEU A 191 -21.03 -10.63 22.36
CA LEU A 191 -20.97 -12.10 22.35
C LEU A 191 -19.72 -12.60 21.61
N LEU A 192 -19.39 -12.01 20.47
CA LEU A 192 -18.18 -12.34 19.72
C LEU A 192 -16.92 -12.10 20.57
N PHE A 193 -16.86 -10.98 21.29
CA PHE A 193 -15.75 -10.67 22.20
C PHE A 193 -15.62 -11.68 23.34
N GLU A 194 -16.73 -12.08 23.97
CA GLU A 194 -16.77 -13.09 25.03
C GLU A 194 -16.27 -14.46 24.50
N GLU A 195 -16.74 -14.88 23.32
CA GLU A 195 -16.32 -16.12 22.66
C GLU A 195 -14.83 -16.11 22.31
N LEU A 196 -14.35 -15.05 21.64
CA LEU A 196 -12.94 -14.92 21.28
C LEU A 196 -12.03 -14.85 22.51
N THR A 197 -12.48 -14.21 23.59
CA THR A 197 -11.75 -14.19 24.86
C THR A 197 -11.58 -15.61 25.43
N ALA A 198 -12.66 -16.41 25.43
CA ALA A 198 -12.61 -17.78 25.90
C ALA A 198 -11.70 -18.67 25.02
N LEU A 199 -11.78 -18.50 23.70
CA LEU A 199 -11.01 -19.29 22.73
C LEU A 199 -9.52 -18.97 22.77
N THR A 200 -9.16 -17.68 22.81
CA THR A 200 -7.78 -17.21 22.75
C THR A 200 -7.07 -17.25 24.11
N GLY A 201 -7.83 -17.21 25.21
CA GLY A 201 -7.28 -17.14 26.57
C GLY A 201 -6.76 -15.74 26.94
N MET A 202 -7.01 -14.72 26.12
CA MET A 202 -6.71 -13.31 26.43
C MET A 202 -7.95 -12.43 26.25
N PRO A 203 -8.06 -11.29 26.96
CA PRO A 203 -9.16 -10.36 26.78
C PRO A 203 -9.19 -9.80 25.35
N ILE A 204 -10.28 -10.05 24.62
CA ILE A 204 -10.60 -9.42 23.35
C ILE A 204 -11.85 -8.57 23.58
N THR A 205 -11.68 -7.26 23.74
CA THR A 205 -12.75 -6.35 24.21
C THR A 205 -13.11 -5.23 23.24
N ASP A 206 -12.36 -5.10 22.14
CA ASP A 206 -12.50 -4.03 21.17
C ASP A 206 -12.07 -4.48 19.77
N ALA A 207 -12.22 -3.57 18.79
CA ALA A 207 -11.84 -3.85 17.41
C ALA A 207 -10.32 -4.02 17.21
N ASP A 208 -9.49 -3.35 18.02
CA ASP A 208 -8.03 -3.46 17.93
C ASP A 208 -7.57 -4.87 18.34
N GLY A 209 -8.17 -5.45 19.39
CA GLY A 209 -7.93 -6.83 19.80
C GLY A 209 -8.33 -7.85 18.72
N VAL A 210 -9.47 -7.65 18.06
CA VAL A 210 -9.90 -8.51 16.94
C VAL A 210 -8.96 -8.36 15.74
N SER A 211 -8.52 -7.15 15.44
CA SER A 211 -7.57 -6.86 14.36
C SER A 211 -6.21 -7.54 14.61
N SER A 212 -5.71 -7.51 15.85
CA SER A 212 -4.48 -8.20 16.25
C SER A 212 -4.60 -9.72 16.05
N LEU A 213 -5.69 -10.32 16.53
CA LEU A 213 -5.96 -11.74 16.32
C LEU A 213 -6.04 -12.10 14.84
N TYR A 214 -6.75 -11.30 14.03
CA TYR A 214 -6.83 -11.49 12.59
C TYR A 214 -5.45 -11.46 11.94
N ALA A 215 -4.60 -10.51 12.31
CA ALA A 215 -3.25 -10.38 11.76
C ALA A 215 -2.35 -11.57 12.09
N THR A 216 -2.50 -12.14 13.31
CA THR A 216 -1.79 -13.35 13.74
C THR A 216 -2.24 -14.58 12.94
N LEU A 217 -3.55 -14.87 12.90
CA LEU A 217 -4.08 -16.00 12.12
C LEU A 217 -3.77 -15.87 10.61
N ALA A 218 -3.80 -14.65 10.07
CA ALA A 218 -3.43 -14.40 8.68
C ALA A 218 -1.95 -14.67 8.40
N ALA A 219 -1.05 -14.28 9.30
CA ALA A 219 0.37 -14.54 9.16
C ALA A 219 0.70 -16.05 9.31
N GLU A 220 0.09 -16.73 10.27
CA GLU A 220 0.21 -18.18 10.44
C GLU A 220 -0.27 -18.94 9.19
N LYS A 221 -1.44 -18.55 8.65
CA LYS A 221 -1.96 -19.11 7.40
C LYS A 221 -1.01 -18.87 6.22
N GLY A 222 -0.43 -17.67 6.11
CA GLY A 222 0.59 -17.35 5.12
C GLY A 222 1.88 -18.18 5.26
N MET A 223 2.19 -18.63 6.47
CA MET A 223 3.28 -19.57 6.73
C MET A 223 2.89 -21.05 6.53
N ASN A 224 1.67 -21.33 6.08
CA ASN A 224 1.09 -22.67 5.95
C ASN A 224 1.03 -23.44 7.29
N LEU A 225 0.90 -22.73 8.40
CA LEU A 225 0.68 -23.33 9.71
C LEU A 225 -0.77 -23.82 9.83
N SER A 226 -0.95 -24.98 10.46
CA SER A 226 -2.30 -25.53 10.70
C SER A 226 -3.03 -24.68 11.74
N GLN A 227 -4.24 -24.28 11.43
CA GLN A 227 -5.07 -23.45 12.31
C GLN A 227 -5.88 -24.32 13.28
N PRO A 228 -6.12 -23.87 14.53
CA PRO A 228 -7.01 -24.55 15.45
C PRO A 228 -8.43 -24.70 14.88
N GLU A 229 -9.13 -25.79 15.24
CA GLU A 229 -10.45 -26.12 14.68
C GLU A 229 -11.47 -24.98 14.81
N TRP A 230 -11.47 -24.29 15.96
CA TRP A 230 -12.39 -23.18 16.23
C TRP A 230 -12.29 -22.06 15.19
N THR A 231 -11.11 -21.84 14.59
CA THR A 231 -10.90 -20.75 13.63
C THR A 231 -11.80 -20.87 12.40
N MET A 232 -12.23 -22.09 12.04
CA MET A 232 -13.12 -22.32 10.88
C MET A 232 -14.46 -21.59 11.00
N ASP A 233 -14.94 -21.37 12.23
CA ASP A 233 -16.21 -20.70 12.49
C ASP A 233 -16.08 -19.17 12.56
N TYR A 234 -14.86 -18.62 12.58
CA TYR A 234 -14.61 -17.18 12.82
C TYR A 234 -13.74 -16.54 11.73
N TYR A 235 -12.61 -17.16 11.39
CA TYR A 235 -11.61 -16.62 10.47
C TYR A 235 -11.86 -17.10 9.03
N PRO A 236 -11.76 -16.21 8.02
CA PRO A 236 -11.51 -14.78 8.16
C PRO A 236 -12.80 -13.97 8.39
N ASP A 237 -13.95 -14.47 7.94
CA ASP A 237 -15.11 -13.63 7.61
C ASP A 237 -15.77 -12.94 8.80
N LYS A 238 -15.88 -13.59 9.97
CA LYS A 238 -16.49 -12.95 11.16
C LYS A 238 -15.59 -11.87 11.77
N LEU A 239 -14.28 -11.95 11.53
CA LEU A 239 -13.30 -11.00 12.10
C LEU A 239 -13.07 -9.78 11.20
N ILE A 240 -13.31 -9.92 9.89
CA ILE A 240 -13.09 -8.85 8.90
C ILE A 240 -13.79 -7.53 9.27
N PRO A 241 -15.09 -7.49 9.64
CA PRO A 241 -15.76 -6.21 9.88
C PRO A 241 -15.11 -5.36 10.97
N LEU A 242 -14.72 -5.99 12.10
CA LEU A 242 -14.06 -5.29 13.20
C LEU A 242 -12.59 -4.98 12.88
N THR A 243 -11.91 -5.85 12.12
CA THR A 243 -10.55 -5.59 11.62
C THR A 243 -10.53 -4.32 10.74
N LEU A 244 -11.46 -4.23 9.78
CA LEU A 244 -11.60 -3.06 8.91
C LEU A 244 -12.01 -1.79 9.69
N TYR A 245 -12.81 -1.96 10.75
CA TYR A 245 -13.19 -0.84 11.61
C TYR A 245 -12.02 -0.30 12.42
N SER A 246 -11.18 -1.18 13.00
CA SER A 246 -9.96 -0.81 13.72
C SER A 246 -8.98 0.00 12.84
N LEU A 247 -8.82 -0.40 11.57
CA LEU A 247 -7.96 0.32 10.62
C LEU A 247 -8.38 1.79 10.38
N GLN A 248 -9.64 2.14 10.63
CA GLN A 248 -10.14 3.51 10.46
C GLN A 248 -9.89 4.40 11.68
N PHE A 249 -9.60 3.82 12.86
CA PHE A 249 -9.48 4.58 14.11
C PHE A 249 -8.34 5.59 14.10
N ASN A 250 -7.26 5.29 13.39
CA ASN A 250 -6.12 6.21 13.26
C ASN A 250 -6.48 7.50 12.52
N THR A 251 -7.52 7.47 11.69
CA THR A 251 -7.94 8.56 10.80
C THR A 251 -9.46 8.72 10.81
N HIS A 252 -10.07 8.56 12.00
CA HIS A 252 -11.53 8.48 12.21
C HIS A 252 -12.30 9.66 11.61
N ASN A 253 -11.80 10.88 11.82
CA ASN A 253 -12.36 12.12 11.27
C ASN A 253 -11.25 13.09 10.87
N ASP A 254 -11.60 14.29 10.41
CA ASP A 254 -10.62 15.25 9.90
C ASP A 254 -9.62 15.74 10.96
N ASP A 255 -9.99 15.80 12.23
CA ASP A 255 -9.05 16.13 13.32
C ASP A 255 -7.96 15.05 13.45
N PHE A 256 -8.36 13.77 13.33
CA PHE A 256 -7.42 12.64 13.35
C PHE A 256 -6.58 12.61 12.09
N ARG A 257 -7.21 12.75 10.91
CA ARG A 257 -6.54 12.78 9.61
C ARG A 257 -5.47 13.85 9.57
N ARG A 258 -5.78 15.06 10.03
CA ARG A 258 -4.88 16.21 10.04
C ARG A 258 -3.63 15.99 10.89
N LEU A 259 -3.76 15.29 12.02
CA LEU A 259 -2.63 15.03 12.92
C LEU A 259 -1.89 13.72 12.63
N LYS A 260 -2.53 12.72 12.01
CA LYS A 260 -1.93 11.41 11.71
C LYS A 260 -1.39 11.28 10.29
N GLY A 261 -2.28 11.31 9.29
CA GLY A 261 -1.89 11.19 7.88
C GLY A 261 -1.51 12.52 7.24
N GLY A 262 -1.95 13.64 7.83
CA GLY A 262 -1.71 15.00 7.37
C GLY A 262 -0.22 15.34 7.19
N PRO A 263 0.71 14.96 8.08
CA PRO A 263 2.14 15.13 7.86
C PRO A 263 2.65 14.49 6.56
N MET A 264 2.18 13.28 6.23
CA MET A 264 2.55 12.61 4.98
C MET A 264 1.96 13.32 3.76
N VAL A 265 0.69 13.73 3.84
CA VAL A 265 0.04 14.51 2.78
C VAL A 265 0.76 15.84 2.55
N LYS A 266 1.07 16.58 3.62
CA LYS A 266 1.86 17.80 3.59
C LYS A 266 3.19 17.58 2.90
N LYS A 267 3.92 16.53 3.30
CA LYS A 267 5.20 16.20 2.70
C LYS A 267 5.08 15.96 1.18
N ILE A 268 4.08 15.18 0.75
CA ILE A 268 3.85 14.90 -0.68
C ILE A 268 3.55 16.19 -1.44
N ILE A 269 2.65 17.03 -0.92
CA ILE A 269 2.29 18.31 -1.51
C ILE A 269 3.50 19.25 -1.59
N ASP A 270 4.23 19.42 -0.49
CA ASP A 270 5.39 20.30 -0.42
C ASP A 270 6.48 19.84 -1.40
N ASP A 271 6.73 18.53 -1.53
CA ASP A 271 7.69 17.98 -2.50
C ASP A 271 7.24 18.27 -3.96
N MET A 272 5.94 18.17 -4.26
CA MET A 272 5.40 18.47 -5.59
C MET A 272 5.49 19.96 -5.93
N LEU A 273 5.10 20.83 -4.99
CA LEU A 273 5.19 22.29 -5.14
C LEU A 273 6.65 22.71 -5.32
N ALA A 274 7.55 22.17 -4.50
CA ALA A 274 8.98 22.43 -4.64
C ALA A 274 9.54 21.92 -5.98
N LYS A 275 9.01 20.81 -6.52
CA LYS A 275 9.39 20.35 -7.86
C LYS A 275 8.94 21.31 -8.95
N ARG A 276 7.68 21.78 -8.88
CA ARG A 276 7.12 22.78 -9.80
C ARG A 276 7.90 24.09 -9.77
N GLU A 277 8.35 24.51 -8.59
CA GLU A 277 9.05 25.78 -8.39
C GLU A 277 10.57 25.71 -8.62
N GLY A 278 11.12 24.51 -8.87
CA GLY A 278 12.58 24.31 -9.02
C GLY A 278 13.37 24.41 -7.71
N THR A 279 12.68 24.37 -6.56
CA THR A 279 13.26 24.50 -5.23
C THR A 279 13.46 23.16 -4.53
N LEU A 280 12.96 22.05 -5.09
CA LEU A 280 13.19 20.70 -4.56
C LEU A 280 14.69 20.40 -4.46
N ARG A 281 15.12 19.84 -3.32
CA ARG A 281 16.50 19.45 -3.09
C ARG A 281 16.61 17.98 -2.66
N PRO A 282 17.49 17.18 -3.28
CA PRO A 282 18.31 17.50 -4.47
C PRO A 282 17.44 17.81 -5.72
N GLU A 283 17.92 18.66 -6.62
CA GLU A 283 17.15 19.10 -7.81
C GLU A 283 16.80 17.92 -8.74
N GLU A 284 17.73 16.96 -8.85
CA GLU A 284 17.59 15.73 -9.63
C GLU A 284 16.60 14.73 -9.02
N ARG A 285 16.00 15.02 -7.85
CA ARG A 285 15.08 14.10 -7.19
C ARG A 285 13.90 13.78 -8.12
N LYS A 286 13.69 12.49 -8.33
CA LYS A 286 12.65 11.92 -9.18
C LYS A 286 11.70 11.02 -8.42
N MET A 287 12.18 10.34 -7.39
CA MET A 287 11.34 9.41 -6.64
C MET A 287 11.59 9.48 -5.13
N PHE A 288 10.51 9.52 -4.38
CA PHE A 288 10.46 9.23 -2.95
C PHE A 288 9.73 7.90 -2.74
N MET A 289 10.29 7.01 -1.93
CA MET A 289 9.68 5.73 -1.57
C MET A 289 9.62 5.61 -0.05
N PHE A 290 8.41 5.34 0.46
CA PHE A 290 8.11 5.15 1.87
C PHE A 290 7.59 3.74 2.11
N VAL A 291 8.30 2.97 2.93
CA VAL A 291 7.97 1.57 3.23
C VAL A 291 7.56 1.45 4.69
N GLY A 292 6.29 1.14 4.90
CA GLY A 292 5.70 1.05 6.22
C GLY A 292 4.78 -0.15 6.38
N HIS A 293 3.60 0.11 6.92
CA HIS A 293 2.66 -0.89 7.41
C HIS A 293 1.33 -0.79 6.64
N ASP A 294 0.41 -1.71 6.91
CA ASP A 294 -0.98 -1.59 6.50
C ASP A 294 -1.55 -0.24 6.91
N ASN A 295 -1.40 0.14 8.18
CA ASN A 295 -1.83 1.43 8.71
C ASN A 295 -1.20 2.61 7.95
N THR A 296 0.06 2.54 7.52
CA THR A 296 0.68 3.63 6.74
C THR A 296 -0.06 3.88 5.42
N VAL A 297 -0.47 2.81 4.74
CA VAL A 297 -1.22 2.90 3.48
C VAL A 297 -2.66 3.32 3.72
N VAL A 298 -3.32 2.72 4.71
CA VAL A 298 -4.71 3.06 5.07
C VAL A 298 -4.82 4.51 5.54
N ASP A 299 -3.94 4.95 6.44
CA ASP A 299 -3.94 6.31 6.97
C ASP A 299 -3.76 7.33 5.85
N LEU A 300 -2.85 7.10 4.90
CA LEU A 300 -2.67 7.99 3.75
C LEU A 300 -3.93 8.03 2.87
N LEU A 301 -4.45 6.88 2.44
CA LEU A 301 -5.61 6.83 1.54
C LEU A 301 -6.88 7.36 2.21
N ASN A 302 -7.06 7.12 3.50
CA ASN A 302 -8.23 7.59 4.25
C ASN A 302 -8.12 9.09 4.54
N THR A 303 -6.90 9.62 4.76
CA THR A 303 -6.66 11.06 4.89
C THR A 303 -6.96 11.81 3.59
N ILE A 304 -6.64 11.24 2.42
CA ILE A 304 -6.98 11.85 1.12
C ILE A 304 -8.34 11.38 0.56
N TYR A 305 -9.19 10.79 1.42
CA TYR A 305 -10.58 10.44 1.14
C TYR A 305 -10.82 9.41 0.02
N ILE A 306 -9.86 8.53 -0.26
CA ILE A 306 -9.95 7.48 -1.30
C ILE A 306 -9.74 6.07 -0.76
N TRP A 307 -9.87 5.87 0.56
CA TRP A 307 -9.88 4.54 1.14
C TRP A 307 -11.28 3.90 1.05
N HIS A 308 -11.38 2.79 0.33
CA HIS A 308 -12.65 2.08 0.09
C HIS A 308 -12.86 0.87 1.02
N ASN A 309 -12.28 0.91 2.23
CA ASN A 309 -12.49 -0.08 3.28
C ASN A 309 -12.23 -1.55 2.86
N GLN A 310 -11.15 -1.78 2.11
CA GLN A 310 -10.68 -3.12 1.71
C GLN A 310 -9.59 -3.62 2.66
N LEU A 311 -9.27 -4.92 2.67
CA LEU A 311 -8.11 -5.39 3.45
C LEU A 311 -6.81 -4.90 2.80
N PRO A 312 -5.89 -4.25 3.55
CA PRO A 312 -4.60 -3.82 3.02
C PRO A 312 -3.66 -5.02 2.94
N HIS A 313 -3.77 -5.83 1.88
CA HIS A 313 -2.93 -7.02 1.67
C HIS A 313 -1.43 -6.71 1.71
N TYR A 314 -0.59 -7.70 1.98
CA TYR A 314 0.86 -7.52 1.89
C TYR A 314 1.25 -6.97 0.52
N ASN A 315 2.30 -6.15 0.49
CA ASN A 315 2.75 -5.47 -0.73
C ASN A 315 1.73 -4.51 -1.36
N ILE A 316 0.66 -4.11 -0.68
CA ILE A 316 -0.20 -3.01 -1.16
C ILE A 316 0.64 -1.74 -1.33
N MET A 317 0.51 -1.08 -2.48
CA MET A 317 1.35 0.03 -2.89
C MET A 317 0.54 1.14 -3.56
N ILE A 318 0.81 2.38 -3.17
CA ILE A 318 0.27 3.59 -3.76
C ILE A 318 1.37 4.24 -4.58
N MET A 319 1.09 4.64 -5.81
CA MET A 319 1.95 5.48 -6.63
C MET A 319 1.25 6.81 -6.87
N ILE A 320 1.92 7.90 -6.56
CA ILE A 320 1.42 9.26 -6.73
C ILE A 320 2.38 9.97 -7.68
N GLU A 321 1.90 10.28 -8.87
CA GLU A 321 2.69 10.82 -9.97
C GLU A 321 2.36 12.30 -10.16
N LEU A 322 3.40 13.12 -10.30
CA LEU A 322 3.30 14.51 -10.70
C LEU A 322 3.70 14.64 -12.16
N HIS A 323 2.82 15.19 -12.97
CA HIS A 323 3.05 15.44 -14.39
C HIS A 323 3.03 16.93 -14.71
N GLU A 324 3.77 17.30 -15.75
CA GLU A 324 3.79 18.61 -16.40
C GLU A 324 3.57 18.42 -17.90
N ASP A 325 2.47 18.95 -18.44
CA ASP A 325 2.20 19.04 -19.87
C ASP A 325 1.94 20.49 -20.25
N GLU A 326 2.71 21.05 -21.18
CA GLU A 326 2.53 22.44 -21.68
C GLU A 326 2.38 23.49 -20.55
N TYR A 327 3.17 23.36 -19.48
CA TYR A 327 3.16 24.18 -18.24
C TYR A 327 1.99 23.95 -17.28
N GLU A 328 1.09 23.01 -17.58
CA GLU A 328 0.03 22.59 -16.66
C GLU A 328 0.48 21.40 -15.83
N TRP A 329 0.29 21.50 -14.51
CA TRP A 329 0.71 20.47 -13.55
C TRP A 329 -0.49 19.67 -13.06
N ASN A 330 -0.38 18.35 -13.05
CA ASN A 330 -1.43 17.46 -12.56
C ASN A 330 -0.86 16.29 -11.74
N VAL A 331 -1.72 15.75 -10.88
CA VAL A 331 -1.46 14.62 -9.99
C VAL A 331 -2.32 13.44 -10.43
N GLN A 332 -1.68 12.28 -10.55
CA GLN A 332 -2.33 11.01 -10.86
C GLN A 332 -2.01 10.01 -9.76
N ILE A 333 -3.02 9.31 -9.24
CA ILE A 333 -2.86 8.37 -8.13
C ILE A 333 -3.25 6.98 -8.61
N PHE A 334 -2.42 6.01 -8.30
CA PHE A 334 -2.65 4.61 -8.61
C PHE A 334 -2.50 3.75 -7.36
N LEU A 335 -3.39 2.78 -7.21
CA LEU A 335 -3.32 1.77 -6.16
C LEU A 335 -3.09 0.40 -6.77
N ARG A 336 -1.97 -0.22 -6.41
CA ARG A 336 -1.75 -1.64 -6.64
C ARG A 336 -2.13 -2.39 -5.37
N ASN A 337 -3.39 -2.86 -5.32
CA ASN A 337 -3.95 -3.48 -4.13
C ASN A 337 -3.33 -4.85 -3.79
N THR A 338 -2.84 -5.56 -4.81
CA THR A 338 -2.21 -6.88 -4.73
C THR A 338 -1.14 -6.99 -5.82
N THR A 339 -0.28 -8.00 -5.72
CA THR A 339 0.74 -8.26 -6.76
C THR A 339 0.18 -8.93 -8.03
N ALA A 340 -1.11 -9.29 -8.04
CA ALA A 340 -1.73 -10.07 -9.12
C ALA A 340 -2.27 -9.22 -10.28
N HIS A 341 -2.46 -7.92 -10.10
CA HIS A 341 -3.09 -7.03 -11.07
C HIS A 341 -2.28 -5.76 -11.30
N GLU A 342 -2.57 -5.11 -12.44
CA GLU A 342 -2.10 -3.77 -12.74
C GLU A 342 -2.70 -2.75 -11.76
N PRO A 343 -2.02 -1.62 -11.51
CA PRO A 343 -2.53 -0.58 -10.61
C PRO A 343 -3.86 0.02 -11.10
N TYR A 344 -4.78 0.23 -10.16
CA TYR A 344 -6.04 0.90 -10.40
C TYR A 344 -5.87 2.42 -10.29
N PRO A 345 -6.32 3.22 -11.27
CA PRO A 345 -6.37 4.66 -11.11
C PRO A 345 -7.37 5.03 -10.02
N LEU A 346 -6.99 5.94 -9.14
CA LEU A 346 -7.84 6.49 -8.09
C LEU A 346 -8.20 7.95 -8.42
N THR A 347 -9.31 8.41 -7.85
CA THR A 347 -9.78 9.79 -8.01
C THR A 347 -10.13 10.33 -6.63
N ILE A 348 -9.49 11.43 -6.23
CA ILE A 348 -9.88 12.13 -5.01
C ILE A 348 -11.26 12.79 -5.21
N PRO A 349 -12.12 12.82 -4.18
CA PRO A 349 -13.42 13.48 -4.28
C PRO A 349 -13.28 14.93 -4.74
N GLY A 350 -14.10 15.33 -5.70
CA GLY A 350 -14.05 16.69 -6.26
C GLY A 350 -12.97 16.92 -7.33
N CYS A 351 -12.30 15.87 -7.81
CA CYS A 351 -11.34 15.96 -8.92
C CYS A 351 -11.58 14.87 -9.99
N THR A 352 -10.67 14.76 -10.96
CA THR A 352 -10.62 13.66 -11.95
C THR A 352 -9.38 12.79 -11.71
N THR A 353 -9.19 11.73 -12.51
CA THR A 353 -7.96 10.91 -12.47
C THR A 353 -6.70 11.69 -12.86
N VAL A 354 -6.86 12.83 -13.55
CA VAL A 354 -5.79 13.75 -13.94
C VAL A 354 -6.04 15.07 -13.21
N CYS A 355 -5.75 15.08 -11.91
CA CYS A 355 -6.19 16.15 -11.02
C CYS A 355 -5.24 17.36 -11.11
N PRO A 356 -5.69 18.58 -11.47
CA PRO A 356 -4.82 19.76 -11.47
C PRO A 356 -4.15 19.95 -10.10
N LEU A 357 -2.84 20.23 -10.07
CA LEU A 357 -2.07 20.29 -8.82
C LEU A 357 -2.66 21.30 -7.83
N ASP A 358 -3.05 22.50 -8.28
CA ASP A 358 -3.63 23.51 -7.39
C ASP A 358 -4.98 23.08 -6.80
N GLN A 359 -5.78 22.34 -7.58
CA GLN A 359 -7.04 21.76 -7.09
C GLN A 359 -6.79 20.62 -6.11
N PHE A 360 -5.79 19.77 -6.37
CA PHE A 360 -5.34 18.73 -5.45
C PHE A 360 -4.95 19.32 -4.08
N VAL A 361 -4.18 20.41 -4.09
CA VAL A 361 -3.77 21.13 -2.87
C VAL A 361 -4.96 21.72 -2.13
N GLU A 362 -5.88 22.39 -2.83
CA GLU A 362 -7.05 23.00 -2.20
C GLU A 362 -8.00 21.96 -1.58
N ILE A 363 -8.23 20.83 -2.26
CA ILE A 363 -9.08 19.74 -1.74
C ILE A 363 -8.50 19.17 -0.43
N LEU A 364 -7.18 19.02 -0.35
CA LEU A 364 -6.51 18.40 0.79
C LEU A 364 -6.09 19.38 1.89
N LYS A 365 -6.34 20.68 1.71
CA LYS A 365 -6.05 21.73 2.69
C LYS A 365 -6.63 21.47 4.08
N PRO A 366 -7.88 21.00 4.26
CA PRO A 366 -8.44 20.75 5.60
C PRO A 366 -7.62 19.76 6.43
N VAL A 367 -7.03 18.74 5.78
CA VAL A 367 -6.25 17.68 6.43
C VAL A 367 -4.73 17.90 6.35
N THR A 368 -4.28 19.01 5.76
CA THR A 368 -2.87 19.37 5.67
C THR A 368 -2.51 20.32 6.82
N PRO A 369 -1.69 19.91 7.81
CA PRO A 369 -1.36 20.74 8.97
C PRO A 369 -0.53 21.98 8.58
N ASP A 370 -0.77 23.11 9.21
CA ASP A 370 -0.01 24.35 8.95
C ASP A 370 1.28 24.35 9.77
N ASN A 371 1.13 24.14 11.08
CA ASN A 371 2.24 23.93 12.01
C ASN A 371 1.93 22.72 12.87
N TRP A 372 2.31 21.55 12.37
CA TRP A 372 1.99 20.28 13.00
C TRP A 372 2.54 20.19 14.44
N GLU A 373 3.74 20.71 14.71
CA GLU A 373 4.32 20.72 16.06
C GLU A 373 3.47 21.52 17.05
N GLU A 374 2.97 22.68 16.62
CA GLU A 374 2.06 23.49 17.44
C GLU A 374 0.70 22.80 17.62
N GLU A 375 0.15 22.27 16.53
CA GLU A 375 -1.15 21.59 16.54
C GLU A 375 -1.14 20.31 17.39
N CYS A 376 0.02 19.69 17.59
CA CYS A 376 0.22 18.49 18.40
C CYS A 376 0.35 18.74 19.91
N LYS A 377 0.48 20.00 20.35
CA LYS A 377 0.57 20.34 21.77
C LYS A 377 -0.74 20.02 22.50
N VAL A 378 -0.58 19.72 23.77
CA VAL A 378 -1.66 19.42 24.73
C VAL A 378 -1.45 20.28 25.97
N ASP A 379 -2.54 20.72 26.58
CA ASP A 379 -2.48 21.48 27.81
C ASP A 379 -2.14 20.56 29.00
N GLY A 380 -1.32 21.07 29.93
CA GLY A 380 -0.96 20.38 31.16
C GLY A 380 0.07 19.25 30.99
N ASN A 381 0.14 18.37 31.99
CA ASN A 381 1.14 17.30 32.08
C ASN A 381 0.64 15.99 31.46
N TYR A 382 0.12 16.00 30.24
CA TYR A 382 -0.30 14.78 29.57
C TYR A 382 0.93 13.91 29.24
N VAL A 383 0.91 12.67 29.72
CA VAL A 383 1.95 11.67 29.44
C VAL A 383 1.41 10.72 28.39
N THR A 384 2.12 10.62 27.25
CA THR A 384 1.74 9.71 26.19
C THR A 384 1.88 8.26 26.65
N PRO A 385 0.86 7.40 26.49
CA PRO A 385 0.99 5.97 26.71
C PRO A 385 2.02 5.36 25.74
N SER A 386 2.50 4.15 26.04
CA SER A 386 3.36 3.40 25.13
C SER A 386 2.70 3.24 23.77
N ALA A 387 3.50 3.37 22.70
CA ALA A 387 3.03 3.15 21.35
C ALA A 387 2.58 1.68 21.18
N PRO A 388 1.47 1.43 20.46
CA PRO A 388 1.10 0.07 20.10
C PRO A 388 2.20 -0.55 19.23
N LEU A 389 2.31 -1.89 19.28
CA LEU A 389 3.22 -2.61 18.40
C LEU A 389 2.74 -2.44 16.94
N PRO A 390 3.63 -2.02 16.02
CA PRO A 390 3.27 -1.79 14.63
C PRO A 390 3.20 -3.09 13.82
#